data_AF-A0A0Q9SRT3-F1
#
_entry.id   AF-A0A0Q9SRT3-F1
#
_cell.length_a   1.000
_cell.length_b   1.000
_cell.length_c   1.000
_cell.angle_alpha   90.00
_cell.angle_beta   90.00
_cell.angle_gamma   90.00
#
_symmetry.space_group_name_H-M   'P 1'
#
loop_
_entity.id
_entity.type
_entity.pdbx_description
1 polymer ?
#
loop_
_entity_poly.entity_id
_entity_poly.type
_entity_poly.pdbx_seq_one_letter_code
_entity_poly.pdbx_strand_id
1 'polypeptide(L)'
;MQHVHENPVKSLHHKSVESVITQFAALHLLTNREAEIIGLIALHGYSNKEIADHCSISEKTVKVHIDKIMDKVGTRSMRKLLAAIISNAV
;
A
#
# COMPACT_ATOMS: atom_id res chain seq x y z
N MET A 1 38.49 -22.60 13.56
CA MET A 1 38.28 -21.14 13.58
C MET A 1 37.65 -20.71 12.26
N GLN A 2 36.33 -20.59 12.21
CA GLN A 2 35.63 -19.78 11.22
C GLN A 2 34.48 -19.10 11.95
N HIS A 3 34.69 -17.84 12.32
CA HIS A 3 33.65 -16.99 12.87
C HIS A 3 32.68 -16.68 11.73
N VAL A 4 31.54 -17.37 11.70
CA VAL A 4 30.40 -16.94 10.89
C VAL A 4 29.90 -15.65 11.53
N HIS A 5 30.14 -14.52 10.86
CA HIS A 5 29.57 -13.25 11.26
C HIS A 5 28.06 -13.35 11.03
N GLU A 6 27.32 -13.65 12.09
CA GLU A 6 25.87 -13.56 12.09
C GLU A 6 25.51 -12.11 11.73
N ASN A 7 24.90 -11.94 10.56
CA ASN A 7 24.48 -10.64 10.07
C ASN A 7 23.35 -10.10 10.99
N PRO A 8 23.54 -8.97 11.70
CA PRO A 8 22.58 -8.45 12.66
C PRO A 8 21.31 -7.86 12.01
N VAL A 9 21.21 -7.81 10.67
CA VAL A 9 20.04 -7.26 9.98
C VAL A 9 18.81 -8.19 10.05
N LYS A 10 18.93 -9.41 10.60
CA LYS A 10 17.78 -10.33 10.78
C LYS A 10 16.78 -9.92 11.87
N SER A 11 16.95 -8.77 12.51
CA SER A 11 16.03 -8.26 13.53
C SER A 11 15.53 -6.83 13.28
N LEU A 12 15.33 -6.43 12.02
CA LEU A 12 14.30 -5.42 11.77
C LEU A 12 12.96 -6.13 11.85
N HIS A 13 12.10 -5.73 12.79
CA HIS A 13 10.70 -6.15 12.86
C HIS A 13 10.06 -6.03 11.46
N HIS A 14 10.02 -7.12 10.72
CA HIS A 14 9.37 -7.18 9.43
C HIS A 14 7.87 -7.22 9.72
N LYS A 15 7.25 -6.05 9.96
CA LYS A 15 5.83 -5.93 9.66
C LYS A 15 5.72 -6.40 8.21
N SER A 16 5.08 -7.56 7.97
CA SER A 16 4.79 -8.00 6.61
C SER A 16 4.22 -6.82 5.85
N VAL A 17 4.63 -6.56 4.61
CA VAL A 17 4.17 -5.36 3.88
C VAL A 17 2.63 -5.31 3.81
N GLU A 18 1.99 -6.48 3.81
CA GLU A 18 0.54 -6.64 3.95
C GLU A 18 -0.03 -6.10 5.29
N SER A 19 0.70 -6.27 6.40
CA SER A 19 0.37 -5.69 7.71
C SER A 19 0.44 -4.16 7.69
N VAL A 20 1.39 -3.57 6.96
CA VAL A 20 1.50 -2.11 6.81
C VAL A 20 0.28 -1.55 6.07
N ILE A 21 -0.11 -2.17 4.96
CA ILE A 21 -1.28 -1.75 4.18
C ILE A 21 -2.56 -1.88 5.02
N THR A 22 -2.70 -2.97 5.78
CA THR A 22 -3.85 -3.20 6.66
C THR A 22 -3.93 -2.12 7.75
N GLN A 23 -2.81 -1.80 8.40
CA GLN A 23 -2.75 -0.75 9.42
C GLN A 23 -3.07 0.63 8.83
N PHE A 24 -2.52 0.94 7.65
CA PHE A 24 -2.79 2.18 6.94
C PHE A 24 -4.27 2.31 6.56
N ALA A 25 -4.87 1.21 6.06
CA ALA A 25 -6.29 1.17 5.73
C ALA A 25 -7.17 1.41 6.96
N ALA A 26 -6.84 0.79 8.10
CA ALA A 26 -7.55 0.99 9.36
C ALA A 26 -7.43 2.44 9.87
N LEU A 27 -6.22 3.03 9.83
CA LEU A 27 -5.96 4.40 10.26
C LEU A 27 -6.79 5.43 9.48
N HIS A 28 -6.95 5.22 8.17
CA HIS A 28 -7.66 6.14 7.28
C HIS A 28 -9.10 5.71 6.94
N LEU A 29 -9.64 4.70 7.65
CA LEU A 29 -11.00 4.18 7.44
C LEU A 29 -11.29 3.84 5.96
N LEU A 30 -10.31 3.22 5.31
CA LEU A 30 -10.47 2.70 3.96
C LEU A 30 -11.42 1.50 3.99
N THR A 31 -12.27 1.41 2.98
CA THR A 31 -13.08 0.21 2.73
C THR A 31 -12.19 -0.94 2.26
N ASN A 32 -12.70 -2.17 2.33
CA ASN A 32 -11.97 -3.35 1.84
C ASN A 32 -11.52 -3.19 0.38
N ARG A 33 -12.37 -2.59 -0.47
CA ARG A 33 -12.05 -2.36 -1.88
C ARG A 33 -10.96 -1.30 -2.07
N GLU A 34 -10.96 -0.26 -1.25
CA GLU A 34 -9.93 0.77 -1.26
C GLU A 34 -8.59 0.24 -0.75
N ALA A 35 -8.62 -0.63 0.27
CA ALA A 35 -7.44 -1.33 0.79
C ALA A 35 -6.83 -2.30 -0.25
N GLU A 36 -7.68 -3.03 -0.97
CA GLU A 36 -7.25 -3.89 -2.09
C GLU A 36 -6.57 -3.06 -3.18
N ILE A 37 -7.20 -1.98 -3.63
CA ILE A 37 -6.66 -1.09 -4.68
C ILE A 37 -5.33 -0.48 -4.26
N ILE A 38 -5.21 0.01 -3.03
CA ILE A 38 -3.94 0.60 -2.57
C ILE A 38 -2.83 -0.46 -2.44
N GLY A 39 -3.16 -1.69 -2.06
CA GLY A 39 -2.23 -2.81 -2.06
C GLY A 39 -1.72 -3.14 -3.47
N LEU A 40 -2.63 -3.21 -4.46
CA LEU A 40 -2.27 -3.42 -5.87
C LEU A 40 -1.33 -2.34 -6.41
N ILE A 41 -1.54 -1.08 -6.03
CA ILE A 41 -0.66 0.03 -6.40
C ILE A 41 0.69 -0.09 -5.68
N ALA A 42 0.68 -0.22 -4.35
CA ALA A 42 1.88 -0.08 -3.53
C ALA A 42 2.82 -1.29 -3.62
N LEU A 43 2.28 -2.50 -3.76
CA LEU A 43 3.07 -3.75 -3.77
C LEU A 43 3.49 -4.15 -5.19
N HIS A 44 2.59 -3.98 -6.16
CA HIS A 44 2.79 -4.48 -7.52
C HIS A 44 3.09 -3.37 -8.53
N GLY A 45 2.81 -2.11 -8.21
CA GLY A 45 3.00 -0.99 -9.14
C GLY A 45 2.04 -1.00 -10.32
N TYR A 46 0.89 -1.67 -10.19
CA TYR A 46 -0.07 -1.83 -11.28
C TYR A 46 -0.65 -0.50 -11.75
N SER A 47 -0.83 -0.39 -13.05
CA SER A 47 -1.56 0.68 -13.71
C SER A 47 -3.05 0.60 -13.44
N ASN A 48 -3.77 1.69 -13.69
CA ASN A 48 -5.24 1.71 -13.54
C ASN A 48 -5.93 0.62 -14.38
N LYS A 49 -5.35 0.27 -15.53
CA LYS A 49 -5.87 -0.79 -16.41
C LYS A 49 -5.67 -2.16 -15.79
N GLU A 50 -4.48 -2.47 -15.31
CA GLU A 50 -4.20 -3.75 -14.64
C GLU A 50 -5.06 -3.90 -13.37
N ILE A 51 -5.20 -2.84 -12.58
CA ILE A 51 -6.09 -2.84 -11.40
C ILE A 51 -7.54 -3.07 -11.82
N ALA A 52 -8.00 -2.45 -12.91
CA ALA A 52 -9.35 -2.63 -13.44
C ALA A 52 -9.59 -4.09 -13.83
N ASP A 53 -8.63 -4.73 -14.49
CA ASP A 53 -8.68 -6.14 -14.87
C ASP A 53 -8.70 -7.06 -13.62
N HIS A 54 -7.79 -6.82 -12.66
CA HIS A 54 -7.72 -7.57 -11.41
C HIS A 54 -9.01 -7.47 -10.58
N CYS A 55 -9.60 -6.28 -10.50
CA CYS A 55 -10.80 -6.02 -9.72
C CYS A 55 -12.10 -6.28 -10.50
N SER A 56 -12.02 -6.62 -11.79
CA SER A 56 -13.17 -6.75 -12.71
C SER A 56 -14.10 -5.51 -12.71
N ILE A 57 -13.50 -4.32 -12.83
CA ILE A 57 -14.20 -3.02 -12.89
C ILE A 57 -13.65 -2.16 -14.03
N SER A 58 -14.21 -0.97 -14.27
CA SER A 58 -13.64 -0.05 -15.27
C SER A 58 -12.47 0.77 -14.71
N GLU A 59 -11.54 1.19 -15.58
CA GLU A 59 -10.48 2.15 -15.21
C GLU A 59 -11.06 3.45 -14.60
N LYS A 60 -12.23 3.89 -15.06
CA LYS A 60 -12.92 5.05 -14.51
C LYS A 60 -13.32 4.79 -13.05
N THR A 61 -13.81 3.60 -12.75
CA THR A 61 -14.16 3.18 -11.38
C THR A 61 -12.91 3.12 -10.49
N VAL A 62 -11.78 2.61 -11.01
CA VAL A 62 -10.49 2.63 -10.29
C VAL A 62 -10.10 4.05 -9.91
N LYS A 63 -10.17 5.00 -10.85
CA LYS A 63 -9.86 6.42 -10.57
C LYS A 63 -10.76 6.99 -9.47
N VAL A 64 -12.07 6.70 -9.49
CA VAL A 64 -13.01 7.11 -8.44
C VAL A 64 -12.61 6.55 -7.07
N HIS A 65 -12.15 5.29 -7.00
CA HIS A 65 -11.64 4.74 -5.74
C HIS A 65 -10.35 5.43 -5.29
N ILE A 66 -9.42 5.70 -6.21
CA ILE A 66 -8.18 6.43 -5.90
C ILE A 66 -8.49 7.84 -5.37
N ASP A 67 -9.43 8.55 -5.96
CA ASP A 67 -9.84 9.88 -5.52
C ASP A 67 -10.43 9.83 -4.09
N LYS A 68 -11.27 8.85 -3.79
CA LYS A 68 -11.81 8.63 -2.43
C LYS A 68 -10.73 8.26 -1.41
N ILE A 69 -9.75 7.44 -1.80
CA ILE A 69 -8.59 7.13 -0.95
C ILE A 69 -7.82 8.41 -0.65
N MET A 70 -7.55 9.22 -1.68
CA MET A 70 -6.88 10.51 -1.56
C MET A 70 -7.65 11.48 -0.65
N ASP A 71 -8.98 11.54 -0.76
CA ASP A 71 -9.85 12.29 0.15
C ASP A 71 -9.67 11.85 1.61
N LYS A 72 -9.78 10.54 1.88
CA LYS A 72 -9.68 9.98 3.23
C LYS A 72 -8.30 10.16 3.86
N VAL A 73 -7.26 10.09 3.05
CA VAL A 73 -5.87 10.28 3.50
C VAL A 73 -5.52 11.78 3.61
N GLY A 74 -6.31 12.67 3.01
CA GLY A 74 -6.06 14.10 3.02
C GLY A 74 -4.93 14.54 2.09
N THR A 75 -4.75 13.83 0.96
CA THR A 75 -3.71 14.13 -0.04
C THR A 75 -4.29 14.16 -1.44
N ARG A 76 -3.63 14.86 -2.36
CA ARG A 76 -3.94 14.87 -3.82
C ARG A 76 -2.78 14.37 -4.66
N SER A 77 -1.74 13.83 -4.01
CA SER A 77 -0.52 13.39 -4.68
C SER A 77 -0.30 11.92 -4.42
N MET A 78 -0.27 11.13 -5.49
CA MET A 78 0.06 9.70 -5.43
C MET A 78 1.42 9.47 -4.76
N ARG A 79 2.42 10.30 -5.09
CA ARG A 79 3.74 10.22 -4.44
C ARG A 79 3.66 10.41 -2.92
N LYS A 80 2.88 11.40 -2.45
CA LYS A 80 2.68 11.61 -1.01
C LYS A 80 1.89 10.48 -0.36
N LEU A 81 0.90 9.93 -1.07
CA LEU A 81 0.12 8.78 -0.62
C LEU A 81 1.03 7.56 -0.38
N LEU A 82 1.87 7.22 -1.35
CA LEU A 82 2.82 6.10 -1.22
C LEU A 82 3.86 6.35 -0.11
N ALA A 83 4.37 7.57 0.00
CA ALA A 83 5.26 7.93 1.09
C ALA A 83 4.59 7.77 2.47
N ALA A 84 3.32 8.19 2.62
CA ALA A 84 2.58 8.05 3.87
C ALA A 84 2.39 6.58 4.28
N ILE A 85 2.17 5.66 3.33
CA ILE A 85 2.09 4.23 3.61
C ILE A 85 3.40 3.72 4.22
N ILE A 86 4.54 4.10 3.63
CA ILE A 86 5.87 3.69 4.11
C ILE A 86 6.19 4.35 5.46
N SER A 87 5.86 5.63 5.65
CA SER A 87 6.10 6.34 6.90
C SER A 87 5.30 5.80 8.09
N ASN A 88 4.13 5.20 7.85
CA ASN A 88 3.36 4.51 8.89
C ASN A 88 3.88 3.08 9.19
N ALA A 89 4.82 2.57 8.39
CA ALA A 89 5.43 1.26 8.60
C ALA A 89 6.52 1.27 9.68
N VAL A 90 7.24 2.40 9.82
CA VAL A 90 8.42 2.60 10.67
C VAL A 90 8.04 3.09 12.07
#